data_AF-A0A919MTQ3-F1
#
_entry.id   AF-A0A919MTQ3-F1
#
_cell.length_a   1.000
_cell.length_b   1.000
_cell.length_c   1.000
_cell.angle_alpha   90.00
_cell.angle_beta   90.00
_cell.angle_gamma   90.00
#
_symmetry.space_group_name_H-M   'P 1'
#
loop_
_entity.id
_entity.type
_entity.pdbx_description
1 polymer ?
#
loop_
_entity_poly.entity_id
_entity_poly.type
_entity_poly.pdbx_seq_one_letter_code
_entity_poly.pdbx_strand_id
1 'polypeptide(L)'
;MTTTTTKPARETVPAKPVHRPEPRRERTRRIGREVGTLAVNAYERGVADVVAFEKDVAKIAPYPWAKNALALSAELIGDVGAAYIKTARQVFK
;
A
#
# COMPACT_ATOMS: atom_id res chain seq x y z
N MET A 1 3.45 -13.55 -76.66
CA MET A 1 2.94 -12.42 -75.84
C MET A 1 3.07 -12.80 -74.38
N THR A 2 3.94 -12.12 -73.65
CA THR A 2 4.19 -12.29 -72.20
C THR A 2 3.41 -11.23 -71.45
N THR A 3 2.58 -11.61 -70.48
CA THR A 3 1.93 -10.67 -69.55
C THR A 3 2.51 -10.86 -68.16
N THR A 4 3.29 -9.86 -67.73
CA THR A 4 3.75 -9.66 -66.36
C THR A 4 2.64 -8.94 -65.60
N THR A 5 2.13 -9.52 -64.50
CA THR A 5 1.22 -8.81 -63.58
C THR A 5 1.73 -8.91 -62.14
N THR A 6 1.88 -7.73 -61.57
CA THR A 6 2.58 -7.33 -60.35
C THR A 6 1.93 -7.86 -59.06
N LYS A 7 2.76 -8.37 -58.14
CA LYS A 7 2.45 -8.74 -56.74
C LYS A 7 1.92 -7.52 -55.96
N PRO A 8 0.83 -7.61 -55.19
CA PRO A 8 0.57 -6.61 -54.16
C PRO A 8 1.49 -6.87 -52.96
N ALA A 9 2.22 -5.81 -52.58
CA ALA A 9 3.02 -5.75 -51.37
C ALA A 9 2.11 -6.01 -50.16
N ARG A 10 2.48 -7.02 -49.36
CA ARG A 10 1.85 -7.32 -48.08
C ARG A 10 2.09 -6.14 -47.15
N GLU A 11 1.04 -5.37 -46.92
CA GLU A 11 0.97 -4.34 -45.90
C GLU A 11 1.38 -4.98 -44.56
N THR A 12 2.55 -4.60 -44.06
CA THR A 12 3.02 -5.01 -42.73
C THR A 12 2.11 -4.34 -41.71
N VAL A 13 1.11 -5.09 -41.25
CA VAL A 13 0.36 -4.78 -40.02
C VAL A 13 1.39 -4.38 -38.96
N PRO A 14 1.28 -3.18 -38.34
CA PRO A 14 2.20 -2.80 -37.28
C PRO A 14 2.10 -3.88 -36.20
N ALA A 15 3.24 -4.49 -35.89
CA ALA A 15 3.33 -5.51 -34.87
C ALA A 15 2.61 -5.01 -33.63
N LYS A 16 1.56 -5.73 -33.21
CA LYS A 16 0.95 -5.54 -31.88
C LYS A 16 2.10 -5.36 -30.90
N PRO A 17 2.09 -4.32 -30.04
CA PRO A 17 3.11 -4.19 -29.02
C PRO A 17 3.11 -5.51 -28.27
N VAL A 18 4.24 -6.22 -28.35
CA VAL A 18 4.49 -7.42 -27.57
C VAL A 18 4.63 -6.92 -26.15
N HIS A 19 3.49 -6.69 -25.49
CA HIS A 19 3.42 -6.72 -24.05
C HIS A 19 3.87 -8.12 -23.68
N ARG A 20 5.18 -8.28 -23.45
CA ARG A 20 5.70 -9.43 -22.71
C ARG A 20 4.84 -9.49 -21.46
N PRO A 21 3.98 -10.51 -21.28
CA PRO A 21 3.26 -10.63 -20.04
C PRO A 21 4.33 -10.81 -18.98
N GLU A 22 4.40 -9.89 -18.00
CA GLU A 22 5.10 -10.19 -16.77
C GLU A 22 4.62 -11.57 -16.31
N PRO A 23 5.55 -12.47 -15.90
CA PRO A 23 5.14 -13.77 -15.41
C PRO A 23 4.10 -13.51 -14.32
N ARG A 24 2.91 -14.10 -14.47
CA ARG A 24 1.72 -13.81 -13.63
C ARG A 24 2.04 -13.70 -12.13
N ARG A 25 3.03 -14.48 -11.65
CA ARG A 25 3.57 -14.43 -10.30
C ARG A 25 4.19 -13.09 -9.90
N GLU A 26 4.98 -12.45 -10.77
CA GLU A 26 5.62 -11.16 -10.50
C GLU A 26 4.59 -10.04 -10.41
N ARG A 27 3.60 -10.04 -11.31
CA ARG A 27 2.47 -9.10 -11.27
C ARG A 27 1.67 -9.24 -9.98
N THR A 28 1.31 -10.47 -9.58
CA THR A 28 0.59 -10.71 -8.33
C THR A 28 1.42 -10.29 -7.11
N ARG A 29 2.74 -10.51 -7.13
CA ARG A 29 3.65 -10.11 -6.05
C ARG A 29 3.74 -8.60 -5.90
N ARG A 30 3.81 -7.85 -7.01
CA ARG A 30 3.75 -6.37 -7.01
C ARG A 30 2.45 -5.86 -6.43
N ILE A 31 1.31 -6.37 -6.93
CA ILE A 31 -0.02 -5.97 -6.42
C ILE A 31 -0.13 -6.27 -4.93
N GLY A 32 0.33 -7.44 -4.48
CA GLY A 32 0.33 -7.79 -3.06
C GLY A 32 1.17 -6.83 -2.20
N ARG A 33 2.34 -6.39 -2.69
CA ARG A 33 3.17 -5.38 -1.99
C ARG A 33 2.52 -4.01 -1.96
N GLU A 34 1.90 -3.57 -3.05
CA GLU A 34 1.19 -2.29 -3.13
C GLU A 34 -0.01 -2.25 -2.18
N VAL A 35 -0.83 -3.30 -2.20
CA VAL A 35 -1.97 -3.46 -1.27
C VAL A 35 -1.48 -3.55 0.17
N GLY A 36 -0.43 -4.32 0.44
CA GLY A 36 0.18 -4.41 1.77
C GLY A 36 0.69 -3.06 2.27
N THR A 37 1.34 -2.29 1.41
CA THR A 37 1.81 -0.93 1.74
C THR A 37 0.65 0.02 2.03
N LEU A 38 -0.41 -0.04 1.23
CA LEU A 38 -1.62 0.75 1.47
C LEU A 38 -2.25 0.41 2.83
N ALA A 39 -2.36 -0.88 3.15
CA ALA A 39 -2.89 -1.35 4.42
C ALA A 39 -2.06 -0.85 5.61
N VAL A 40 -0.72 -0.90 5.52
CA VAL A 40 0.16 -0.35 6.56
C VAL A 40 0.00 1.15 6.72
N ASN A 41 -0.15 1.90 5.63
CA ASN A 41 -0.38 3.34 5.70
C ASN A 41 -1.73 3.69 6.34
N ALA A 42 -2.78 2.90 6.05
CA ALA A 42 -4.09 3.08 6.67
C ALA A 42 -4.04 2.76 8.16
N TYR A 43 -3.35 1.68 8.54
CA TYR A 43 -3.13 1.31 9.93
C TYR A 43 -2.34 2.39 10.70
N GLU A 44 -1.27 2.94 10.11
CA GLU A 44 -0.48 4.02 10.69
C GLU A 44 -1.33 5.26 11.02
N ARG A 45 -2.22 5.66 10.10
CA ARG A 45 -3.17 6.74 10.35
C ARG A 45 -4.16 6.38 11.46
N GLY A 46 -4.72 5.18 11.44
CA GLY A 46 -5.65 4.72 12.47
C GLY A 46 -5.04 4.71 13.87
N VAL A 47 -3.79 4.26 14.02
CA VAL A 47 -3.06 4.33 15.29
C VAL A 47 -2.88 5.79 15.73
N ALA A 48 -2.47 6.68 14.81
CA ALA A 48 -2.31 8.09 15.12
C ALA A 48 -3.61 8.75 15.59
N ASP A 49 -4.74 8.44 14.94
CA ASP A 49 -6.06 8.97 15.27
C ASP A 49 -6.52 8.50 16.68
N VAL A 50 -6.32 7.22 17.00
CA VAL A 50 -6.66 6.68 18.33
C VAL A 50 -5.80 7.32 19.42
N VAL A 51 -4.49 7.42 19.20
CA VAL A 51 -3.57 8.06 20.14
C VAL A 51 -3.92 9.54 20.35
N ALA A 52 -4.28 10.26 19.29
CA ALA A 52 -4.73 11.64 19.38
C ALA A 52 -6.02 11.75 20.20
N PHE A 53 -7.00 10.88 19.91
CA PHE A 53 -8.25 10.82 20.65
C PHE A 53 -8.03 10.57 22.15
N GLU A 54 -7.25 9.55 22.51
CA GLU A 54 -6.99 9.24 23.93
C GLU A 54 -6.29 10.39 24.65
N LYS A 55 -5.33 11.06 23.99
CA LYS A 55 -4.68 12.26 24.52
C LYS A 55 -5.65 13.42 24.70
N ASP A 56 -6.60 13.61 23.79
CA ASP A 56 -7.61 14.66 23.91
C ASP A 56 -8.62 14.35 25.02
N VAL A 57 -9.05 13.09 25.16
CA VAL A 57 -9.90 12.65 26.28
C VAL A 57 -9.17 12.82 27.61
N ALA A 58 -7.86 12.54 27.68
CA ALA A 58 -7.06 12.74 28.88
C ALA A 58 -7.03 14.20 29.34
N LYS A 59 -7.09 15.18 28.42
CA LYS A 59 -7.13 16.61 28.76
C LYS A 59 -8.42 17.00 29.48
N ILE A 60 -9.55 16.44 29.05
CA ILE A 60 -10.89 16.78 29.57
C ILE A 60 -11.32 15.88 30.73
N ALA A 61 -10.63 14.78 30.98
CA ALA A 61 -11.00 13.84 32.04
C ALA A 61 -10.95 14.53 33.42
N PRO A 62 -12.00 14.41 34.25
CA PRO A 62 -12.07 15.11 35.54
C PRO A 62 -11.18 14.48 36.62
N TYR A 63 -10.85 13.19 36.49
CA TYR A 63 -10.13 12.43 37.51
C TYR A 63 -8.65 12.22 37.15
N PRO A 64 -7.70 12.47 38.06
CA PRO A 64 -6.27 12.28 37.81
C PRO A 64 -5.88 10.86 37.38
N TRP A 65 -6.51 9.84 37.95
CA TRP A 65 -6.25 8.44 37.58
C TRP A 65 -6.65 8.14 36.14
N ALA A 66 -7.76 8.74 35.66
CA ALA A 66 -8.24 8.56 34.30
C ALA A 66 -7.31 9.26 33.29
N LYS A 67 -6.80 10.46 33.63
CA LYS A 67 -5.79 11.15 32.82
C LYS A 67 -4.55 10.28 32.61
N ASN A 68 -4.03 9.72 33.70
CA ASN A 68 -2.84 8.88 33.67
C ASN A 68 -3.09 7.59 32.89
N ALA A 69 -4.24 6.93 33.10
CA ALA A 69 -4.60 5.71 32.37
C ALA A 69 -4.69 5.96 30.86
N LEU A 70 -5.33 7.05 30.44
CA LEU A 70 -5.45 7.42 29.01
C LEU A 70 -4.10 7.82 28.41
N ALA A 71 -3.26 8.57 29.14
CA ALA A 71 -1.94 8.93 28.67
C ALA A 71 -1.04 7.70 28.47
N LEU A 72 -1.04 6.77 29.44
CA LEU A 72 -0.29 5.51 29.36
C LEU A 72 -0.82 4.61 28.24
N SER A 73 -2.14 4.52 28.09
CA SER A 73 -2.78 3.78 26.98
C SER A 73 -2.33 4.33 25.63
N ALA A 74 -2.34 5.65 25.47
CA ALA A 74 -1.96 6.31 24.23
C ALA A 74 -0.48 6.07 23.89
N GLU A 75 0.41 6.09 24.89
CA GLU A 75 1.82 5.75 24.70
C GLU A 75 1.99 4.28 24.30
N LEU A 76 1.34 3.35 25.01
CA LEU A 76 1.43 1.93 24.71
C LEU A 76 0.94 1.61 23.28
N ILE A 77 -0.21 2.14 22.88
CA ILE A 77 -0.77 1.94 21.54
C ILE A 77 0.18 2.54 20.49
N GLY A 78 0.75 3.72 20.77
CA GLY A 78 1.74 4.36 19.90
C GLY A 78 2.99 3.50 19.70
N ASP A 79 3.57 2.99 20.79
CA ASP A 79 4.79 2.19 20.75
C ASP A 79 4.59 0.84 20.06
N VAL A 80 3.52 0.13 20.40
CA VAL A 80 3.17 -1.16 19.76
C VAL A 80 2.85 -0.96 18.28
N GLY A 81 2.06 0.07 17.97
CA GLY A 81 1.74 0.45 16.59
C GLY A 81 2.99 0.78 15.79
N ALA A 82 3.91 1.58 16.34
CA ALA A 82 5.17 1.93 15.69
C ALA A 82 6.05 0.69 15.43
N ALA A 83 6.14 -0.23 16.39
CA ALA A 83 6.87 -1.49 16.22
C ALA A 83 6.25 -2.36 15.11
N TYR A 84 4.92 -2.46 15.06
CA TYR A 84 4.22 -3.18 14.01
C TYR A 84 4.44 -2.54 12.63
N ILE A 85 4.25 -1.22 12.50
CA ILE A 85 4.43 -0.48 11.25
C ILE A 85 5.87 -0.63 10.74
N LYS A 86 6.86 -0.52 11.63
CA LYS A 86 8.27 -0.73 11.30
C LYS A 86 8.51 -2.12 10.71
N THR A 87 7.97 -3.15 11.36
CA THR A 87 8.10 -4.54 10.91
C THR A 87 7.37 -4.76 9.58
N ALA A 88 6.15 -4.27 9.45
CA ALA A 88 5.35 -4.42 8.24
C ALA A 88 6.00 -3.70 7.04
N ARG A 89 6.58 -2.51 7.25
CA ARG A 89 7.34 -1.80 6.20
C ARG A 89 8.60 -2.55 5.77
N GLN A 90 9.22 -3.36 6.63
CA GLN A 90 10.34 -4.23 6.22
C GLN A 90 9.88 -5.37 5.32
N VAL A 91 8.67 -5.90 5.54
CA VAL A 91 8.10 -7.00 4.76
C VAL A 91 7.61 -6.54 3.38
N PHE A 92 7.02 -5.35 3.30
CA PHE A 92 6.40 -4.82 2.08
C PHE A 92 7.31 -3.90 1.24
N LYS A 93 8.51 -3.53 1.73
CA LYS A 93 9.59 -2.99 0.89
C LYS A 93 10.09 -4.03 -0.13
#